data_AF-A0A964QBL4-F1
#
_entry.id   AF-A0A964QBL4-F1
#
_cell.length_a   1.000
_cell.length_b   1.000
_cell.length_c   1.000
_cell.angle_alpha   90.00
_cell.angle_beta   90.00
_cell.angle_gamma   90.00
#
_symmetry.space_group_name_H-M   'P 1'
#
loop_
_entity.id
_entity.type
_entity.pdbx_description
1 polymer ?
#
loop_
_entity_poly.entity_id
_entity_poly.type
_entity_poly.pdbx_seq_one_letter_code
_entity_poly.pdbx_strand_id
1 'polypeptide(L)'
;MNDIHNDTNLASRLDRVERSLTRVRGTNLVLIAALAALVVGGANAPQDTMSVRRLAVVDANGKERLVLDGEDANKAAGLAWYDEEGFARLSAKTYPSGQSSFQCLDTKGQSRIAITTQTSGESSVQWRDVNNKLRIGASTKPNGEALMIWMAPNGKQQIKIYTDENGVAKFTSSG
;
A
#
# COMPACT_ATOMS: atom_id res chain seq x y z
N MET A 1 35.95 -10.47 -76.72
CA MET A 1 36.12 -9.15 -76.05
C MET A 1 35.00 -8.85 -75.03
N ASN A 2 33.81 -9.47 -75.13
CA ASN A 2 32.67 -9.18 -74.23
C ASN A 2 32.72 -9.87 -72.84
N ASP A 3 33.42 -11.00 -72.69
CA ASP A 3 33.45 -11.74 -71.41
C ASP A 3 34.33 -11.08 -70.34
N ILE A 4 35.49 -10.52 -70.71
CA ILE A 4 36.40 -9.84 -69.78
C ILE A 4 35.77 -8.59 -69.14
N HIS A 5 34.86 -7.92 -69.86
CA HIS A 5 34.14 -6.75 -69.34
C HIS A 5 33.02 -7.12 -68.37
N ASN A 6 32.41 -8.31 -68.53
CA ASN A 6 31.42 -8.84 -67.60
C ASN A 6 32.06 -9.36 -66.30
N ASP A 7 33.21 -10.01 -66.39
CA ASP A 7 33.90 -10.55 -65.21
C ASP A 7 34.43 -9.44 -64.29
N THR A 8 34.96 -8.35 -64.86
CA THR A 8 35.41 -7.18 -64.11
C THR A 8 34.26 -6.42 -63.45
N ASN A 9 33.09 -6.37 -64.09
CA ASN A 9 31.86 -5.80 -63.52
C ASN A 9 31.32 -6.66 -62.36
N LEU A 10 31.36 -7.99 -62.50
CA LEU A 10 30.92 -8.92 -61.47
C LEU A 10 31.82 -8.85 -60.23
N ALA A 11 33.14 -8.85 -60.41
CA ALA A 11 34.11 -8.76 -59.31
C ALA A 11 33.96 -7.46 -58.51
N SER A 12 33.76 -6.33 -59.20
CA SER A 12 33.58 -5.03 -58.56
C SER A 12 32.23 -4.90 -57.84
N ARG A 13 31.17 -5.57 -58.33
CA ARG A 13 29.90 -5.70 -57.61
C ARG A 13 30.02 -6.60 -56.38
N LEU A 14 30.75 -7.70 -56.48
CA LEU A 14 30.97 -8.64 -55.36
C LEU A 14 31.73 -7.96 -54.21
N ASP A 15 32.84 -7.28 -54.53
CA ASP A 15 33.67 -6.56 -53.56
C ASP A 15 32.87 -5.41 -52.88
N ARG A 16 31.98 -4.75 -53.62
CA ARG A 16 31.05 -3.76 -53.05
C ARG A 16 30.04 -4.40 -52.09
N VAL A 17 29.49 -5.55 -52.44
CA VAL A 17 28.54 -6.28 -51.59
C VAL A 17 29.23 -6.80 -50.32
N GLU A 18 30.43 -7.38 -50.42
CA GLU A 18 31.19 -7.90 -49.28
C GLU A 18 31.57 -6.79 -48.29
N ARG A 19 32.01 -5.62 -48.77
CA ARG A 19 32.27 -4.45 -47.91
C ARG A 19 31.02 -3.94 -47.22
N SER A 20 29.89 -3.90 -47.94
CA SER A 20 28.59 -3.52 -47.37
C SER A 20 28.15 -4.51 -46.30
N LEU A 21 28.25 -5.81 -46.59
CA LEU A 21 27.86 -6.88 -45.67
C LEU A 21 28.72 -6.88 -44.40
N THR A 22 30.03 -6.65 -44.55
CA THR A 22 30.98 -6.56 -43.43
C THR A 22 30.68 -5.36 -42.55
N ARG A 23 30.34 -4.21 -43.15
CA ARG A 23 29.94 -3.01 -42.42
C ARG A 23 28.62 -3.22 -41.66
N VAL A 24 27.60 -3.79 -42.31
CA VAL A 24 26.31 -4.07 -41.67
C VAL A 24 26.44 -5.08 -40.55
N ARG A 25 27.22 -6.16 -40.74
CA ARG A 25 27.51 -7.14 -39.68
C ARG A 25 28.21 -6.50 -38.50
N GLY A 26 29.21 -5.64 -38.74
CA GLY A 26 29.89 -4.87 -37.69
C GLY A 26 28.93 -3.98 -36.92
N THR A 27 28.09 -3.20 -37.61
CA THR A 27 27.08 -2.34 -36.98
C THR A 27 26.07 -3.15 -36.15
N ASN A 28 25.58 -4.27 -36.68
CA ASN A 28 24.64 -5.12 -35.96
C ASN A 28 25.25 -5.73 -34.70
N LEU A 29 26.52 -6.19 -34.77
CA LEU A 29 27.22 -6.71 -33.59
C LEU A 29 27.39 -5.64 -32.50
N VAL A 30 27.71 -4.40 -32.88
CA VAL A 30 27.80 -3.28 -31.93
C VAL A 30 26.45 -2.99 -31.29
N LEU A 31 25.37 -2.97 -32.09
CA LEU A 31 24.02 -2.75 -31.56
C LEU A 31 23.56 -3.86 -30.61
N ILE A 32 23.83 -5.12 -30.95
CA ILE A 32 23.52 -6.27 -30.09
C ILE A 32 24.33 -6.20 -28.79
N ALA A 33 25.63 -5.88 -28.87
CA ALA A 33 26.47 -5.73 -27.69
C ALA A 33 26.01 -4.57 -26.78
N ALA A 34 25.62 -3.43 -27.36
CA ALA A 34 25.08 -2.30 -26.61
C ALA A 34 23.75 -2.64 -25.94
N LEU A 35 22.86 -3.35 -26.63
CA LEU A 35 21.59 -3.81 -26.07
C LEU A 35 21.81 -4.80 -24.92
N ALA A 36 22.73 -5.76 -25.10
CA ALA A 36 23.10 -6.72 -24.06
C ALA A 36 23.70 -6.02 -22.84
N ALA A 37 24.57 -5.03 -23.04
CA ALA A 37 25.15 -4.23 -21.97
C ALA A 37 24.08 -3.41 -21.22
N LEU A 38 23.07 -2.86 -21.92
CA LEU A 38 21.96 -2.13 -21.31
C LEU A 38 21.08 -3.05 -20.46
N VAL A 39 20.78 -4.26 -20.96
CA VAL A 39 19.98 -5.26 -20.24
C VAL A 39 20.72 -5.75 -19.00
N VAL A 40 22.00 -6.12 -19.13
CA VAL A 40 22.83 -6.58 -18.01
C VAL A 40 23.07 -5.44 -17.01
N GLY A 41 23.34 -4.23 -17.48
CA GLY A 41 23.55 -3.06 -16.61
C GLY A 41 22.29 -2.62 -15.86
N GLY A 42 21.12 -2.70 -16.48
CA GLY A 42 19.84 -2.35 -15.86
C GLY A 42 19.31 -3.41 -14.88
N ALA A 43 19.63 -4.69 -15.09
CA ALA A 43 19.16 -5.79 -14.25
C ALA A 43 19.91 -5.93 -12.91
N ASN A 44 21.08 -5.29 -12.75
CA ASN A 44 21.94 -5.46 -11.58
C ASN A 44 21.83 -4.32 -10.55
N ALA A 45 20.85 -3.43 -10.68
CA ALA A 45 20.54 -2.50 -9.59
C ALA A 45 19.88 -3.28 -8.44
N PRO A 46 20.42 -3.24 -7.21
CA PRO A 46 19.75 -3.85 -6.07
C PRO A 46 18.34 -3.28 -5.94
N GLN A 47 17.34 -4.17 -5.97
CA GLN A 47 15.95 -3.80 -5.79
C GLN A 47 15.63 -3.90 -4.30
N ASP A 48 15.69 -2.78 -3.59
CA ASP A 48 15.32 -2.69 -2.17
C ASP A 48 13.78 -2.62 -1.98
N THR A 49 13.00 -2.73 -3.06
CA THR A 49 11.54 -2.55 -3.05
C THR A 49 10.82 -3.67 -3.77
N MET A 50 9.78 -4.22 -3.13
CA MET A 50 8.81 -5.12 -3.76
C MET A 50 7.54 -4.34 -4.07
N SER A 51 7.19 -4.22 -5.36
CA SER A 51 5.95 -3.56 -5.81
C SER A 51 4.89 -4.61 -6.12
N VAL A 52 3.81 -4.62 -5.33
CA VAL A 52 2.68 -5.53 -5.47
C VAL A 52 1.38 -4.77 -5.22
N ARG A 53 0.31 -5.17 -5.91
CA ARG A 53 -1.04 -4.65 -5.62
C ARG A 53 -1.63 -5.30 -4.36
N ARG A 54 -1.27 -6.55 -4.11
CA ARG A 54 -1.75 -7.35 -2.98
C ARG A 54 -0.67 -8.33 -2.57
N LEU A 55 -0.47 -8.48 -1.26
CA LEU A 55 0.39 -9.50 -0.68
C LEU A 55 -0.42 -10.25 0.39
N ALA A 56 -0.51 -11.57 0.25
CA ALA A 56 -1.23 -12.42 1.19
C ALA A 56 -0.30 -13.46 1.81
N VAL A 57 -0.39 -13.64 3.13
CA VAL A 57 0.14 -14.81 3.84
C VAL A 57 -1.01 -15.80 3.99
N VAL A 58 -0.81 -17.02 3.49
CA VAL A 58 -1.81 -18.09 3.52
C VAL A 58 -1.39 -19.22 4.47
N ASP A 59 -2.35 -19.88 5.10
CA ASP A 59 -2.10 -21.08 5.91
C ASP A 59 -2.00 -22.36 5.05
N ALA A 60 -1.78 -23.50 5.71
CA ALA A 60 -1.63 -24.81 5.05
C ALA A 60 -2.87 -25.28 4.28
N ASN A 61 -4.05 -24.71 4.58
CA ASN A 61 -5.30 -25.00 3.89
C ASN A 61 -5.58 -24.01 2.74
N GLY A 62 -4.63 -23.10 2.46
CA GLY A 62 -4.76 -22.07 1.43
C GLY A 62 -5.60 -20.87 1.85
N LYS A 63 -5.90 -20.71 3.15
CA LYS A 63 -6.70 -19.59 3.64
C LYS A 63 -5.81 -18.38 3.98
N GLU A 64 -6.20 -17.20 3.52
CA GLU A 64 -5.52 -15.95 3.84
C GLU A 64 -5.59 -15.65 5.35
N ARG A 65 -4.45 -15.33 5.96
CA ARG A 65 -4.31 -14.98 7.38
C ARG A 65 -3.85 -13.54 7.60
N LEU A 66 -3.09 -13.00 6.65
CA LEU A 66 -2.65 -11.61 6.59
C LEU A 66 -2.74 -11.14 5.15
N VAL A 67 -3.30 -9.95 4.93
CA VAL A 67 -3.39 -9.35 3.59
C VAL A 67 -2.97 -7.89 3.68
N LEU A 68 -1.94 -7.51 2.93
CA LEU A 68 -1.72 -6.12 2.50
C LEU A 68 -2.41 -5.91 1.16
N ASP A 69 -3.21 -4.86 1.06
CA ASP A 69 -3.89 -4.47 -0.16
C ASP A 69 -3.59 -3.00 -0.48
N GLY A 70 -3.18 -2.73 -1.72
CA GLY A 70 -2.98 -1.38 -2.21
C GLY A 70 -4.29 -0.65 -2.47
N GLU A 71 -5.38 -1.38 -2.73
CA GLU A 71 -6.69 -0.79 -2.98
C GLU A 71 -7.82 -1.83 -2.76
N ASP A 72 -8.58 -1.67 -1.67
CA ASP A 72 -9.80 -2.46 -1.42
C ASP A 72 -11.02 -1.94 -2.21
N ALA A 73 -12.18 -2.58 -2.06
CA ALA A 73 -13.42 -2.19 -2.74
C ALA A 73 -13.90 -0.75 -2.42
N ASN A 74 -13.45 -0.16 -1.31
CA ASN A 74 -13.71 1.23 -0.92
C ASN A 74 -12.56 2.18 -1.32
N LYS A 75 -11.66 1.71 -2.18
CA LYS A 75 -10.44 2.38 -2.59
C LYS A 75 -9.45 2.67 -1.46
N ALA A 76 -9.59 1.96 -0.33
CA ALA A 76 -8.68 2.14 0.79
C ALA A 76 -7.46 1.23 0.63
N ALA A 77 -6.26 1.77 0.87
CA ALA A 77 -5.09 0.95 1.10
C ALA A 77 -5.17 0.39 2.53
N GLY A 78 -4.78 -0.87 2.75
CA GLY A 78 -4.95 -1.47 4.06
C GLY A 78 -4.20 -2.75 4.33
N LEU A 79 -4.27 -3.14 5.60
CA LEU A 79 -3.71 -4.38 6.14
C LEU A 79 -4.76 -5.04 7.03
N ALA A 80 -5.01 -6.34 6.83
CA ALA A 80 -5.99 -7.09 7.60
C ALA A 80 -5.44 -8.44 8.07
N TRP A 81 -5.83 -8.85 9.28
CA TRP A 81 -5.58 -10.18 9.83
C TRP A 81 -6.88 -10.93 9.95
N TYR A 82 -6.88 -12.18 9.52
CA TYR A 82 -8.04 -13.05 9.48
C TYR A 82 -7.90 -14.22 10.44
N ASP A 83 -9.02 -14.71 10.97
CA ASP A 83 -9.11 -15.93 11.76
C ASP A 83 -9.25 -17.20 10.88
N GLU A 84 -9.49 -18.35 11.53
CA GLU A 84 -9.65 -19.66 10.86
C GLU A 84 -10.94 -19.77 10.06
N GLU A 85 -11.94 -18.95 10.36
CA GLU A 85 -13.20 -18.84 9.66
C GLU A 85 -13.15 -17.84 8.51
N GLY A 86 -12.16 -16.94 8.48
CA GLY A 86 -11.88 -16.00 7.40
C GLY A 86 -12.48 -14.63 7.65
N PHE A 87 -12.83 -14.36 8.90
CA PHE A 87 -13.28 -13.06 9.35
C PHE A 87 -12.09 -12.23 9.81
N ALA A 88 -12.08 -10.96 9.40
CA ALA A 88 -11.07 -10.02 9.87
C ALA A 88 -11.22 -9.83 11.40
N ARG A 89 -10.10 -9.91 12.11
CA ARG A 89 -10.00 -9.64 13.56
C ARG A 89 -9.22 -8.37 13.86
N LEU A 90 -8.35 -7.96 12.93
CA LEU A 90 -7.66 -6.67 12.95
C LEU A 90 -7.69 -6.06 11.54
N SER A 91 -7.83 -4.75 11.47
CA SER A 91 -7.68 -4.02 10.20
C SER A 91 -7.09 -2.64 10.41
N ALA A 92 -6.15 -2.24 9.55
CA ALA A 92 -5.66 -0.87 9.42
C ALA A 92 -5.93 -0.38 7.99
N LYS A 93 -6.48 0.83 7.82
CA LYS A 93 -6.88 1.36 6.52
C LYS A 93 -6.62 2.85 6.41
N THR A 94 -6.24 3.28 5.22
CA THR A 94 -6.20 4.69 4.80
C THR A 94 -7.07 4.88 3.58
N TYR A 95 -7.99 5.83 3.65
CA TYR A 95 -8.96 6.13 2.60
C TYR A 95 -8.45 7.25 1.68
N PRO A 96 -8.90 7.32 0.42
CA PRO A 96 -8.51 8.39 -0.50
C PRO A 96 -8.86 9.80 -0.02
N SER A 97 -9.86 9.93 0.85
CA SER A 97 -10.22 11.19 1.48
C SER A 97 -9.14 11.71 2.43
N GLY A 98 -8.24 10.85 2.91
CA GLY A 98 -7.23 11.16 3.95
C GLY A 98 -7.62 10.67 5.35
N GLN A 99 -8.80 10.06 5.51
CA GLN A 99 -9.18 9.41 6.76
C GLN A 99 -8.35 8.15 6.98
N SER A 100 -8.00 7.86 8.22
CA SER A 100 -7.35 6.60 8.59
C SER A 100 -8.05 5.90 9.74
N SER A 101 -7.95 4.58 9.79
CA SER A 101 -8.53 3.78 10.86
C SER A 101 -7.67 2.56 11.21
N PHE A 102 -7.72 2.18 12.47
CA PHE A 102 -7.28 0.87 12.98
C PHE A 102 -8.40 0.29 13.83
N GLN A 103 -8.75 -0.98 13.64
CA GLN A 103 -9.88 -1.61 14.31
C GLN A 103 -9.52 -3.01 14.82
N CYS A 104 -9.98 -3.33 16.04
CA CYS A 104 -10.06 -4.69 16.56
C CYS A 104 -11.52 -5.15 16.50
N LEU A 105 -11.75 -6.27 15.83
CA LEU A 105 -13.07 -6.81 15.52
C LEU A 105 -13.32 -8.08 16.33
N ASP A 106 -14.51 -8.21 16.91
CA ASP A 106 -14.91 -9.42 17.61
C ASP A 106 -15.41 -10.51 16.66
N THR A 107 -15.83 -11.65 17.21
CA THR A 107 -16.32 -12.81 16.45
C THR A 107 -17.51 -12.51 15.53
N LYS A 108 -18.31 -11.49 15.85
CA LYS A 108 -19.46 -11.04 15.05
C LYS A 108 -19.09 -9.96 14.02
N GLY A 109 -17.81 -9.62 13.88
CA GLY A 109 -17.33 -8.57 12.99
C GLY A 109 -17.58 -7.16 13.52
N GLN A 110 -17.90 -7.01 14.80
CA GLN A 110 -18.13 -5.69 15.41
C GLN A 110 -16.83 -5.11 15.96
N SER A 111 -16.57 -3.83 15.68
CA SER A 111 -15.41 -3.13 16.23
C SER A 111 -15.55 -2.94 17.75
N ARG A 112 -14.67 -3.59 18.51
CA ARG A 112 -14.54 -3.42 19.96
C ARG A 112 -13.54 -2.34 20.34
N ILE A 113 -12.53 -2.13 19.49
CA ILE A 113 -11.61 -1.02 19.57
C ILE A 113 -11.54 -0.37 18.18
N ALA A 114 -11.64 0.95 18.13
CA ALA A 114 -11.41 1.73 16.92
C ALA A 114 -10.50 2.92 17.23
N ILE A 115 -9.47 3.11 16.44
CA ILE A 115 -8.61 4.29 16.39
C ILE A 115 -8.88 4.95 15.05
N THR A 116 -9.16 6.25 15.01
CA THR A 116 -9.49 6.95 13.76
C THR A 116 -8.87 8.33 13.70
N THR A 117 -8.52 8.78 12.49
CA THR A 117 -8.25 10.19 12.21
C THR A 117 -9.17 10.69 11.10
N GLN A 118 -9.65 11.91 11.25
CA GLN A 118 -10.47 12.59 10.25
C GLN A 118 -9.64 13.63 9.49
N THR A 119 -10.13 13.99 8.31
CA THR A 119 -9.49 14.97 7.42
C THR A 119 -9.48 16.38 7.99
N SER A 120 -10.42 16.69 8.88
CA SER A 120 -10.51 17.96 9.60
C SER A 120 -9.52 18.07 10.76
N GLY A 121 -8.81 16.98 11.12
CA GLY A 121 -7.78 16.97 12.17
C GLY A 121 -8.23 16.34 13.50
N GLU A 122 -9.48 15.91 13.63
CA GLU A 122 -9.91 15.13 14.80
C GLU A 122 -9.26 13.75 14.80
N SER A 123 -8.91 13.28 15.99
CA SER A 123 -8.51 11.89 16.21
C SER A 123 -9.33 11.29 17.34
N SER A 124 -9.57 9.97 17.30
CA SER A 124 -10.26 9.29 18.39
C SER A 124 -9.78 7.87 18.62
N VAL A 125 -9.91 7.41 19.87
CA VAL A 125 -9.86 6.00 20.25
C VAL A 125 -11.14 5.66 21.00
N GLN A 126 -11.79 4.56 20.63
CA GLN A 126 -13.08 4.15 21.19
C GLN A 126 -13.04 2.68 21.59
N TRP A 127 -13.58 2.37 22.77
CA TRP A 127 -13.85 1.02 23.25
C TRP A 127 -15.35 0.81 23.34
N ARG A 128 -15.85 -0.25 22.70
CA ARG A 128 -17.27 -0.60 22.64
C ARG A 128 -17.55 -1.94 23.28
N ASP A 129 -18.68 -2.06 23.97
CA ASP A 129 -19.14 -3.33 24.53
C ASP A 129 -19.76 -4.24 23.46
N VAL A 130 -20.21 -5.43 23.88
CA VAL A 130 -20.85 -6.45 23.02
C VAL A 130 -22.11 -5.97 22.30
N ASN A 131 -22.79 -4.95 22.84
CA ASN A 131 -23.98 -4.33 22.27
C ASN A 131 -23.63 -3.13 21.38
N ASN A 132 -22.36 -2.98 21.03
CA ASN A 132 -21.81 -1.87 20.24
C ASN A 132 -21.98 -0.48 20.90
N LYS A 133 -22.14 -0.44 22.23
CA LYS A 133 -22.23 0.82 22.99
C LYS A 133 -20.83 1.29 23.38
N LEU A 134 -20.55 2.57 23.17
CA LEU A 134 -19.33 3.22 23.66
C LEU A 134 -19.23 3.09 25.18
N ARG A 135 -18.09 2.63 25.68
CA ARG A 135 -17.77 2.51 27.11
C ARG A 135 -16.65 3.44 27.52
N ILE A 136 -15.65 3.58 26.67
CA ILE A 136 -14.53 4.50 26.85
C ILE A 136 -14.28 5.17 25.51
N GLY A 137 -14.08 6.49 25.53
CA GLY A 137 -13.71 7.25 24.35
C GLY A 137 -12.64 8.27 24.72
N ALA A 138 -11.63 8.42 23.86
CA ALA A 138 -10.68 9.52 23.90
C ALA A 138 -10.67 10.20 22.54
N SER A 139 -10.58 11.52 22.50
CA SER A 139 -10.47 12.24 21.23
C SER A 139 -9.77 13.58 21.36
N THR A 140 -9.18 14.04 20.27
CA THR A 140 -8.69 15.40 20.09
C THR A 140 -9.50 16.11 19.01
N LYS A 141 -9.65 17.43 19.16
CA LYS A 141 -10.20 18.31 18.13
C LYS A 141 -9.08 19.11 17.44
N PRO A 142 -9.35 19.73 16.29
CA PRO A 142 -8.35 20.50 15.54
C PRO A 142 -7.86 21.74 16.30
N ASN A 143 -8.67 22.31 17.19
CA ASN A 143 -8.32 23.45 18.05
C ASN A 143 -7.49 23.06 19.29
N GLY A 144 -7.05 21.81 19.41
CA GLY A 144 -6.23 21.34 20.53
C GLY A 144 -7.02 20.87 21.75
N GLU A 145 -8.36 20.99 21.76
CA GLU A 145 -9.16 20.39 22.82
C GLU A 145 -8.97 18.86 22.83
N ALA A 146 -8.79 18.29 24.02
CA ALA A 146 -8.66 16.86 24.22
C ALA A 146 -9.68 16.38 25.26
N LEU A 147 -10.28 15.21 25.07
CA LEU A 147 -11.23 14.64 26.01
C LEU A 147 -11.01 13.13 26.19
N MET A 148 -11.36 12.64 27.38
CA MET A 148 -11.54 11.23 27.68
C MET A 148 -12.83 11.05 28.49
N ILE A 149 -13.65 10.08 28.11
CA ILE A 149 -14.95 9.80 28.72
C ILE A 149 -15.11 8.33 29.09
N TRP A 150 -15.83 8.07 30.18
CA TRP A 150 -16.32 6.75 30.57
C TRP A 150 -17.85 6.79 30.66
N MET A 151 -18.50 5.78 30.09
CA MET A 151 -19.95 5.71 29.93
C MET A 151 -20.52 4.53 30.73
N ALA A 152 -21.56 4.78 31.53
CA ALA A 152 -22.33 3.74 32.21
C ALA A 152 -23.10 2.85 31.23
N PRO A 153 -23.53 1.63 31.64
CA PRO A 153 -24.34 0.72 30.83
C PRO A 153 -25.54 1.36 30.11
N ASN A 154 -26.20 2.30 30.77
CA ASN A 154 -27.36 3.05 30.29
C ASN A 154 -27.02 4.22 29.33
N GLY A 155 -25.74 4.48 29.06
CA GLY A 155 -25.29 5.58 28.20
C GLY A 155 -25.08 6.92 28.91
N LYS A 156 -25.24 6.99 30.24
CA LYS A 156 -24.89 8.20 31.01
C LYS A 156 -23.36 8.32 31.11
N GLN A 157 -22.82 9.49 30.78
CA GLN A 157 -21.41 9.78 31.02
C GLN A 157 -21.12 9.79 32.53
N GLN A 158 -20.24 8.90 32.99
CA GLN A 158 -19.85 8.76 34.40
C GLN A 158 -18.64 9.61 34.73
N ILE A 159 -17.63 9.61 33.85
CA ILE A 159 -16.41 10.38 34.01
C ILE A 159 -16.14 11.11 32.70
N LYS A 160 -15.73 12.38 32.80
CA LYS A 160 -15.16 13.16 31.70
C LYS A 160 -13.96 13.94 32.20
N ILE A 161 -12.85 13.76 31.51
CA ILE A 161 -11.62 14.53 31.70
C ILE A 161 -11.35 15.23 30.40
N TYR A 162 -11.07 16.53 30.42
CA TYR A 162 -10.78 17.27 29.20
C TYR A 162 -9.85 18.44 29.44
N THR A 163 -9.14 18.81 28.38
CA THR A 163 -8.38 20.05 28.28
C THR A 163 -9.06 20.92 27.24
N ASP A 164 -9.41 22.15 27.58
CA ASP A 164 -9.98 23.08 26.60
C ASP A 164 -8.89 23.72 25.71
N GLU A 165 -9.31 24.56 24.76
CA GLU A 165 -8.42 25.21 23.79
C GLU A 165 -7.38 26.15 24.45
N ASN A 166 -7.59 26.55 25.70
CA ASN A 166 -6.66 27.38 26.46
C ASN A 166 -5.71 26.54 27.34
N GLY A 167 -5.77 25.21 27.23
CA GLY A 167 -4.94 24.31 28.04
C GLY A 167 -5.47 24.05 29.45
N VAL A 168 -6.69 24.51 29.78
CA VAL A 168 -7.24 24.32 31.13
C VAL A 168 -7.81 22.91 31.27
N ALA A 169 -7.23 22.13 32.17
CA ALA A 169 -7.68 20.79 32.51
C ALA A 169 -8.91 20.82 33.42
N LYS A 170 -9.89 19.99 33.11
CA LYS A 170 -11.17 19.87 33.85
C LYS A 170 -11.55 18.41 34.01
N PHE A 171 -12.11 18.09 35.16
CA PHE A 171 -12.61 16.77 35.52
C PHE A 171 -14.07 16.89 35.97
N THR A 172 -14.95 16.07 35.43
CA THR A 172 -16.30 15.90 35.94
C THR A 172 -16.59 14.43 36.15
N SER A 173 -17.30 14.13 37.23
CA SER A 173 -17.86 12.81 37.49
C SER A 173 -19.33 12.95 37.86
N SER A 174 -20.13 11.92 37.57
CA SER A 174 -21.48 11.81 38.10
C SER A 174 -21.59 10.52 38.91
N GLY A 175 -21.99 10.67 40.16
CA GLY A 175 -22.48 9.56 40.99
C GLY A 175 -23.86 9.09 40.55
#